data_AF-A0A1J4KQS3-F1
#
_entry.id   AF-A0A1J4KQS3-F1
#
_cell.length_a   1.000
_cell.length_b   1.000
_cell.length_c   1.000
_cell.angle_alpha   90.00
_cell.angle_beta   90.00
_cell.angle_gamma   90.00
#
_symmetry.space_group_name_H-M   'P 1'
#
loop_
_entity.id
_entity.type
_entity.pdbx_description
1 polymer ?
#
loop_
_entity_poly.entity_id
_entity_poly.type
_entity_poly.pdbx_seq_one_letter_code
_entity_poly.pdbx_strand_id
1 'polypeptide(L)'
;MIFFNMLTTLGVCKVIKKGQLAWISLKEVHKVLARNYEKLEMLAISSTFEDIFILEPSPSLGSIALKFIGLFLYLNVDTLSVKQVAKVFHDGKTDIKSLERRLYMVLNFLEVIDIVKHSDRVGQYKLIINRESILNPAWAMRQISQTNTIGFTIESLLSRPNLFHIRIIYENRRELFKRSYSLK
;
A
#
# COMPACT_ATOMS: atom_id res chain seq x y z
N MET A 1 -1.07 -23.61 3.56
CA MET A 1 -1.25 -23.19 2.15
C MET A 1 -1.50 -21.68 2.02
N ILE A 2 -2.38 -21.09 2.84
CA ILE A 2 -2.75 -19.66 2.75
C ILE A 2 -1.56 -18.71 2.98
N PHE A 3 -0.68 -18.99 3.95
CA PHE A 3 0.54 -18.21 4.21
C PHE A 3 1.47 -18.16 2.99
N PHE A 4 1.73 -19.31 2.35
CA PHE A 4 2.59 -19.39 1.18
C PHE A 4 2.00 -18.66 -0.04
N ASN A 5 0.68 -18.60 -0.18
CA ASN A 5 0.06 -17.79 -1.21
C ASN A 5 0.38 -16.30 -1.00
N MET A 6 0.30 -15.81 0.24
CA MET A 6 0.68 -14.44 0.57
C MET A 6 2.17 -14.18 0.31
N LEU A 7 3.06 -15.09 0.75
CA LEU A 7 4.50 -15.01 0.47
C LEU A 7 4.82 -15.03 -1.03
N THR A 8 4.05 -15.78 -1.81
CA THR A 8 4.18 -15.81 -3.27
C THR A 8 3.79 -14.46 -3.88
N THR A 9 2.70 -13.85 -3.41
CA THR A 9 2.31 -12.49 -3.82
C THR A 9 3.37 -11.45 -3.46
N LEU A 10 4.05 -11.62 -2.32
CA LEU A 10 5.16 -10.74 -1.90
C LEU A 10 6.50 -11.09 -2.57
N GLY A 11 6.55 -12.10 -3.46
CA GLY A 11 7.75 -12.50 -4.18
C GLY A 11 8.76 -13.32 -3.38
N VAL A 12 8.44 -13.68 -2.13
CA VAL A 12 9.31 -14.47 -1.25
C VAL A 12 9.41 -15.92 -1.71
N CYS A 13 8.30 -16.46 -2.22
CA CYS A 13 8.22 -17.81 -2.75
C CYS A 13 7.74 -17.82 -4.20
N LYS A 14 8.04 -18.89 -4.93
CA LYS A 14 7.49 -19.14 -6.27
C LYS A 14 6.99 -20.56 -6.37
N VAL A 15 5.81 -20.72 -6.97
CA VAL A 15 5.27 -22.04 -7.33
C VAL A 15 6.04 -22.53 -8.56
N ILE A 16 6.74 -23.66 -8.41
CA ILE A 16 7.43 -24.32 -9.54
C ILE A 16 6.45 -25.27 -10.23
N LYS A 17 5.75 -26.09 -9.44
CA LYS A 17 4.72 -27.06 -9.88
C LYS A 17 3.63 -27.13 -8.83
N LYS A 18 2.49 -27.77 -9.14
CA LYS A 18 1.41 -27.99 -8.18
C LYS A 18 1.95 -28.72 -6.94
N GLY A 19 1.85 -28.08 -5.76
CA GLY A 19 2.38 -28.61 -4.50
C GLY A 19 3.89 -28.40 -4.27
N GLN A 20 4.62 -27.78 -5.20
CA GLN A 20 6.05 -27.50 -5.07
C GLN A 20 6.31 -25.99 -5.06
N LEU A 21 6.85 -25.51 -3.96
CA LEU A 21 7.24 -24.12 -3.74
C LEU A 21 8.76 -24.04 -3.60
N ALA A 22 9.37 -23.08 -4.29
CA ALA A 22 10.72 -22.67 -4.01
C ALA A 22 10.74 -21.37 -3.22
N TRP A 23 11.57 -21.35 -2.18
CA TRP A 23 11.96 -20.13 -1.51
C TRP A 23 12.92 -19.34 -2.40
N ILE A 24 12.61 -18.07 -2.63
CA ILE A 24 13.50 -17.16 -3.35
C ILE A 24 14.32 -16.38 -2.34
N SER A 25 13.73 -15.36 -1.70
CA SER A 25 14.36 -14.55 -0.68
C SER A 25 13.37 -13.57 -0.07
N LEU A 26 13.53 -13.23 1.22
CA LEU A 26 12.84 -12.10 1.84
C LEU A 26 13.24 -10.75 1.22
N LYS A 27 14.42 -10.65 0.60
CA LYS A 27 14.88 -9.41 -0.06
C LYS A 27 14.00 -9.02 -1.25
N GLU A 28 13.31 -9.98 -1.87
CA GLU A 28 12.43 -9.72 -3.01
C GLU A 28 11.18 -8.92 -2.61
N VAL A 29 10.77 -8.97 -1.35
CA VAL A 29 9.63 -8.18 -0.83
C VAL A 29 9.81 -6.72 -1.18
N HIS A 30 10.98 -6.14 -0.94
CA HIS A 30 11.21 -4.71 -1.19
C HIS A 30 11.04 -4.37 -2.67
N LYS A 31 11.50 -5.22 -3.59
CA LYS A 31 11.32 -5.01 -5.04
C LYS A 31 9.86 -5.09 -5.44
N VAL A 32 9.11 -6.04 -4.89
CA VAL A 32 7.67 -6.17 -5.15
C VAL A 32 6.91 -4.96 -4.61
N LEU A 33 7.23 -4.51 -3.39
CA LEU A 33 6.62 -3.34 -2.79
C LEU A 33 6.94 -2.06 -3.58
N ALA A 34 8.19 -1.88 -4.03
CA ALA A 34 8.59 -0.75 -4.85
C ALA A 34 7.79 -0.68 -6.15
N ARG A 35 7.75 -1.78 -6.92
CA ARG A 35 6.97 -1.87 -8.17
C ARG A 35 5.47 -1.69 -7.93
N ASN A 36 4.94 -2.24 -6.84
CA ASN A 36 3.52 -2.08 -6.51
C ASN A 36 3.19 -0.63 -6.15
N TYR A 37 4.09 0.04 -5.40
CA TYR A 37 3.90 1.43 -5.02
C TYR A 37 4.07 2.39 -6.20
N GLU A 38 5.00 2.13 -7.12
CA GLU A 38 5.10 2.87 -8.40
C GLU A 38 3.78 2.84 -9.16
N LYS A 39 3.17 1.65 -9.32
CA LYS A 39 1.85 1.50 -9.96
C LYS A 39 0.76 2.25 -9.20
N LEU A 40 0.80 2.22 -7.87
CA LEU A 40 -0.16 2.93 -7.02
C LEU A 40 -0.03 4.46 -7.20
N GLU A 41 1.19 5.00 -7.21
CA GLU A 41 1.43 6.43 -7.43
C GLU A 41 0.95 6.91 -8.79
N MET A 42 1.14 6.06 -9.80
CA MET A 42 0.62 6.27 -11.15
C MET A 42 -0.90 6.30 -11.20
N LEU A 43 -1.57 5.32 -10.57
CA LEU A 43 -3.03 5.30 -10.46
C LEU A 43 -3.57 6.52 -9.69
N ALA A 44 -2.84 6.99 -8.69
CA ALA A 44 -3.19 8.17 -7.90
C ALA A 44 -3.12 9.51 -8.66
N ILE A 45 -2.73 9.51 -9.94
CA ILE A 45 -2.85 10.68 -10.81
C ILE A 45 -4.28 10.78 -11.38
N SER A 46 -4.92 9.65 -11.68
CA SER A 46 -6.18 9.59 -12.41
C SER A 46 -7.37 9.02 -11.63
N SER A 47 -7.13 8.37 -10.49
CA SER A 47 -8.16 7.67 -9.72
C SER A 47 -8.43 8.32 -8.37
N THR A 48 -9.64 8.13 -7.83
CA THR A 48 -9.99 8.63 -6.49
C THR A 48 -9.38 7.76 -5.39
N PHE A 49 -9.37 8.27 -4.16
CA PHE A 49 -8.85 7.54 -3.01
C PHE A 49 -9.62 6.22 -2.79
N GLU A 50 -10.95 6.28 -2.91
CA GLU A 50 -11.86 5.15 -2.78
C GLU A 50 -11.57 4.10 -3.86
N ASP A 51 -11.41 4.50 -5.13
CA ASP A 51 -11.11 3.56 -6.23
C ASP A 51 -9.80 2.79 -6.01
N ILE A 52 -8.79 3.45 -5.41
CA ILE A 52 -7.49 2.85 -5.17
C ILE A 52 -7.56 1.84 -4.01
N PHE A 53 -8.27 2.16 -2.93
CA PHE A 53 -8.19 1.41 -1.67
C PHE A 53 -9.40 0.53 -1.35
N ILE A 54 -10.55 0.68 -2.01
CA ILE A 54 -11.65 -0.27 -1.90
C ILE A 54 -11.18 -1.65 -2.34
N LEU A 55 -11.44 -2.68 -1.53
CA LEU A 55 -11.11 -4.06 -1.90
C LEU A 55 -12.18 -4.64 -2.82
N GLU A 56 -11.73 -5.46 -3.77
CA GLU A 56 -12.63 -6.28 -4.59
C GLU A 56 -13.42 -7.28 -3.73
N PRO A 57 -14.56 -7.80 -4.20
CA PRO A 57 -15.28 -8.86 -3.51
C PRO A 57 -14.38 -10.08 -3.27
N SER A 58 -14.26 -10.51 -2.01
CA SER A 58 -13.38 -11.63 -1.60
C SER A 58 -11.89 -11.46 -1.97
N PRO A 59 -11.23 -10.37 -1.51
CA PRO A 59 -9.85 -10.06 -1.88
C PRO A 59 -8.90 -11.14 -1.37
N SER A 60 -7.80 -11.47 -2.04
CA SER A 60 -6.81 -12.43 -1.49
C SER A 60 -6.04 -11.83 -0.29
N LEU A 61 -5.46 -12.66 0.58
CA LEU A 61 -4.61 -12.13 1.67
C LEU A 61 -3.38 -11.37 1.14
N GLY A 62 -2.82 -11.81 0.01
CA GLY A 62 -1.73 -11.10 -0.66
C GLY A 62 -2.17 -9.72 -1.16
N SER A 63 -3.37 -9.63 -1.73
CA SER A 63 -3.95 -8.34 -2.17
C SER A 63 -4.18 -7.39 -0.98
N ILE A 64 -4.71 -7.92 0.14
CA ILE A 64 -4.87 -7.16 1.39
C ILE A 64 -3.50 -6.67 1.88
N ALA A 65 -2.47 -7.53 1.89
CA ALA A 65 -1.12 -7.16 2.33
C ALA A 65 -0.53 -6.03 1.47
N LEU A 66 -0.62 -6.15 0.15
CA LEU A 66 -0.12 -5.12 -0.77
C LEU A 66 -0.88 -3.79 -0.64
N LYS A 67 -2.21 -3.81 -0.50
CA LYS A 67 -2.99 -2.59 -0.25
C LYS A 67 -2.67 -1.98 1.10
N PHE A 68 -2.52 -2.80 2.14
CA PHE A 68 -2.20 -2.35 3.50
C PHE A 68 -0.85 -1.65 3.57
N ILE A 69 0.20 -2.27 3.02
CA ILE A 69 1.54 -1.65 2.95
C ILE A 69 1.52 -0.44 1.99
N GLY A 70 0.81 -0.55 0.86
CA GLY A 70 0.61 0.54 -0.06
C GLY A 70 -0.02 1.77 0.60
N LEU A 71 -0.95 1.58 1.53
CA LEU A 71 -1.58 2.66 2.28
C LEU A 71 -0.59 3.38 3.22
N PHE A 72 0.30 2.64 3.90
CA PHE A 72 1.38 3.26 4.69
C PHE A 72 2.25 4.18 3.84
N LEU A 73 2.68 3.69 2.68
CA LEU A 73 3.53 4.42 1.75
C LEU A 73 2.79 5.63 1.14
N TYR A 74 1.53 5.42 0.75
CA TYR A 74 0.68 6.44 0.16
C TYR A 74 0.43 7.63 1.08
N LEU A 75 0.20 7.37 2.37
CA LEU A 75 0.00 8.41 3.39
C LEU A 75 1.30 8.97 3.95
N ASN A 76 2.42 8.27 3.70
CA ASN A 76 3.74 8.50 4.28
C ASN A 76 3.67 8.66 5.80
N VAL A 77 3.14 7.63 6.48
CA VAL A 77 3.00 7.58 7.94
C VAL A 77 3.73 6.38 8.52
N ASP A 78 4.11 6.50 9.79
CA ASP A 78 4.81 5.43 10.52
C ASP A 78 3.86 4.37 11.06
N THR A 79 2.65 4.79 11.42
CA THR A 79 1.67 3.99 12.15
C THR A 79 0.29 4.07 11.53
N LEU A 80 -0.43 2.94 11.48
CA LEU A 80 -1.83 2.88 11.09
C LEU A 80 -2.66 2.05 12.08
N SER A 81 -3.92 2.45 12.25
CA SER A 81 -4.90 1.68 13.04
C SER A 81 -5.66 0.70 12.15
N VAL A 82 -5.70 -0.58 12.56
CA VAL A 82 -6.42 -1.63 11.81
C VAL A 82 -7.89 -1.30 11.62
N LYS A 83 -8.55 -0.72 12.63
CA LYS A 83 -9.97 -0.34 12.56
C LYS A 83 -10.22 0.73 11.50
N GLN A 84 -9.34 1.74 11.41
CA GLN A 84 -9.46 2.80 10.41
C GLN A 84 -9.23 2.24 9.00
N VAL A 85 -8.23 1.38 8.84
CA VAL A 85 -7.93 0.75 7.55
C VAL A 85 -9.07 -0.18 7.11
N ALA A 86 -9.65 -0.95 8.04
CA ALA A 86 -10.80 -1.80 7.74
C ALA A 86 -11.97 -1.00 7.18
N LYS A 87 -12.31 0.16 7.77
CA LYS A 87 -13.35 1.06 7.25
C LYS A 87 -13.06 1.59 5.85
N VAL A 88 -11.81 1.93 5.57
CA VAL A 88 -11.40 2.43 4.24
C VAL A 88 -11.48 1.32 3.18
N PHE A 89 -11.02 0.13 3.52
CA PHE A 89 -11.00 -1.02 2.60
C PHE A 89 -12.38 -1.64 2.38
N HIS A 90 -13.32 -1.38 3.28
CA HIS A 90 -14.67 -1.94 3.26
C HIS A 90 -15.51 -1.35 2.12
N ASP A 91 -16.13 -2.23 1.36
CA ASP A 91 -16.94 -1.92 0.17
C ASP A 91 -18.42 -1.59 0.49
N GLY A 92 -18.81 -1.59 1.76
CA GLY A 92 -20.20 -1.40 2.20
C GLY A 92 -21.06 -2.66 2.11
N LYS A 93 -20.62 -3.71 1.41
CA LYS A 93 -21.45 -4.89 1.08
C LYS A 93 -21.06 -6.13 1.89
N THR A 94 -19.79 -6.24 2.27
CA THR A 94 -19.24 -7.38 2.99
C THR A 94 -19.32 -7.21 4.52
N ASP A 95 -19.18 -8.28 5.31
CA ASP A 95 -19.09 -8.13 6.77
C ASP A 95 -17.74 -7.51 7.17
N ILE A 96 -17.77 -6.32 7.79
CA ILE A 96 -16.58 -5.62 8.27
C ILE A 96 -15.78 -6.46 9.29
N LYS A 97 -16.45 -7.24 10.14
CA LYS A 97 -15.76 -8.09 11.14
C LYS A 97 -15.01 -9.25 10.47
N SER A 98 -15.48 -9.72 9.32
CA SER A 98 -14.78 -10.70 8.50
C SER A 98 -13.52 -10.07 7.91
N LEU A 99 -13.60 -8.86 7.36
CA LEU A 99 -12.44 -8.13 6.84
C LEU A 99 -11.39 -7.86 7.92
N GLU A 100 -11.80 -7.41 9.11
CA GLU A 100 -10.90 -7.17 10.24
C GLU A 100 -10.13 -8.44 10.63
N ARG A 101 -10.81 -9.59 10.75
CA ARG A 101 -10.16 -10.88 11.05
C ARG A 101 -9.09 -11.23 10.01
N ARG A 102 -9.37 -10.98 8.73
CA ARG A 102 -8.43 -11.23 7.63
C ARG A 102 -7.26 -10.25 7.64
N LEU A 103 -7.49 -8.98 8.00
CA LEU A 103 -6.45 -7.98 8.21
C LEU A 103 -5.50 -8.39 9.34
N TYR A 104 -6.01 -8.81 10.50
CA TYR A 104 -5.17 -9.31 11.59
C TYR A 104 -4.35 -10.54 11.18
N MET A 105 -4.93 -11.44 10.39
CA MET A 105 -4.19 -12.59 9.86
C MET A 105 -3.03 -12.16 8.95
N VAL A 106 -3.26 -11.18 8.07
CA VAL A 106 -2.21 -10.60 7.23
C VAL A 106 -1.13 -9.93 8.07
N LEU A 107 -1.54 -9.15 9.08
CA LEU A 107 -0.62 -8.45 9.98
C LEU A 107 0.28 -9.40 10.75
N ASN A 108 -0.27 -10.49 11.29
CA ASN A 108 0.52 -11.53 11.95
C ASN A 108 1.58 -12.11 11.00
N PHE A 109 1.22 -12.35 9.73
CA PHE A 109 2.16 -12.86 8.75
C PHE A 109 3.23 -11.83 8.37
N LEU A 110 2.85 -10.55 8.22
CA LEU A 110 3.78 -9.45 7.95
C LEU A 110 4.74 -9.20 9.13
N GLU A 111 4.29 -9.44 10.35
CA GLU A 111 5.11 -9.34 11.56
C GLU A 111 6.12 -10.49 11.66
N VAL A 112 5.73 -11.72 11.31
CA VAL A 112 6.65 -12.87 11.25
C VAL A 112 7.79 -12.66 10.26
N ILE A 113 7.56 -11.91 9.18
CA ILE A 113 8.59 -11.58 8.17
C ILE A 113 9.20 -10.18 8.36
N ASP A 114 9.00 -9.57 9.52
CA ASP A 114 9.62 -8.31 9.98
C ASP A 114 9.35 -7.10 9.07
N ILE A 115 8.15 -7.02 8.48
CA ILE A 115 7.71 -5.87 7.68
C ILE A 115 6.98 -4.85 8.57
N VAL A 116 6.17 -5.33 9.50
CA VAL A 116 5.39 -4.52 10.45
C VAL A 116 5.58 -5.03 11.87
N LYS A 117 5.36 -4.16 12.85
CA LYS A 117 5.33 -4.52 14.27
C LYS A 117 4.11 -3.94 14.95
N HIS A 118 3.64 -4.55 16.02
CA HIS A 118 2.74 -3.86 16.94
C HIS A 118 3.35 -2.54 17.44
N SER A 119 2.54 -1.50 17.48
CA SER A 119 2.83 -0.25 18.18
C SER A 119 2.45 -0.38 19.66
N ASP A 120 2.85 0.59 20.49
CA ASP A 120 2.50 0.63 21.91
C ASP A 120 0.99 0.78 22.15
N ARG A 121 0.26 1.27 21.14
CA ARG A 121 -1.20 1.43 21.17
C ARG A 121 -1.89 0.21 20.57
N VAL A 122 -2.89 -0.30 21.29
CA VAL A 122 -3.69 -1.47 20.88
C VAL A 122 -4.33 -1.25 19.50
N GLY A 123 -4.15 -2.23 18.60
CA GLY A 123 -4.70 -2.18 17.24
C GLY A 123 -4.01 -1.18 16.31
N GLN A 124 -2.83 -0.67 16.68
CA GLN A 124 -1.96 0.08 15.80
C GLN A 124 -0.71 -0.71 15.44
N TYR A 125 -0.29 -0.59 14.19
CA TYR A 125 0.92 -1.22 13.67
C TYR A 125 1.87 -0.17 13.13
N LYS A 126 3.16 -0.42 13.29
CA LYS A 126 4.26 0.38 12.78
C LYS A 126 4.92 -0.33 11.61
N LEU A 127 5.22 0.42 10.55
CA LEU A 127 6.00 -0.08 9.41
C LEU A 127 7.50 -0.05 9.75
N ILE A 128 8.20 -1.18 9.57
CA ILE A 128 9.63 -1.32 9.91
C ILE A 128 10.53 -1.02 8.70
N ILE A 129 10.06 -1.29 7.49
CA ILE A 129 10.87 -1.18 6.27
C ILE A 129 11.32 0.25 5.97
N ASN A 130 12.50 0.39 5.34
CA ASN A 130 12.98 1.69 4.87
C ASN A 130 12.12 2.19 3.70
N ARG A 131 11.35 3.24 3.96
CA ARG A 131 10.40 3.83 3.00
C ARG A 131 11.08 4.60 1.89
N GLU A 132 12.18 5.29 2.17
CA GLU A 132 12.84 6.18 1.21
C GLU A 132 13.27 5.45 -0.06
N SER A 133 13.76 4.21 0.10
CA SER A 133 14.16 3.35 -1.03
C SER A 133 13.00 2.98 -1.96
N ILE A 134 11.75 3.03 -1.47
CA ILE A 134 10.52 2.75 -2.21
C ILE A 134 9.89 4.04 -2.74
N LEU A 135 9.92 5.12 -1.95
CA LEU A 135 9.27 6.38 -2.29
C LEU A 135 9.99 7.14 -3.42
N ASN A 136 11.33 7.20 -3.37
CA ASN A 136 12.11 8.02 -4.32
C ASN A 136 11.92 7.58 -5.80
N PRO A 137 12.00 6.27 -6.14
CA PRO A 137 11.74 5.82 -7.51
C PRO A 137 10.29 6.11 -7.95
N ALA A 138 9.33 5.93 -7.06
CA ALA A 138 7.92 6.15 -7.36
C ALA A 138 7.59 7.62 -7.66
N TRP A 139 8.21 8.56 -6.92
CA TRP A 139 8.08 9.99 -7.21
C TRP A 139 8.69 10.38 -8.55
N ALA A 140 9.85 9.81 -8.90
CA ALA A 140 10.46 10.01 -10.22
C ALA A 140 9.53 9.51 -11.34
N MET A 141 8.92 8.33 -11.18
CA MET A 141 8.00 7.76 -12.15
C MET A 141 6.69 8.57 -12.30
N ARG A 142 6.15 9.05 -11.17
CA ARG A 142 4.98 9.94 -11.15
C ARG A 142 5.23 11.20 -11.97
N GLN A 143 6.41 11.81 -11.81
CA GLN A 143 6.78 13.02 -12.53
C GLN A 143 6.82 12.80 -14.04
N ILE A 144 7.53 11.76 -14.50
CA ILE A 144 7.62 11.40 -15.93
C ILE A 144 6.21 11.27 -16.53
N SER A 145 5.31 10.66 -15.77
CA SER A 145 3.98 10.36 -16.24
C SER A 145 3.06 11.58 -16.24
N GLN A 146 3.19 12.48 -15.26
CA GLN A 146 2.51 13.77 -15.30
C GLN A 146 2.93 14.61 -16.51
N THR A 147 4.23 14.63 -16.85
CA THR A 147 4.72 15.32 -18.04
C THR A 147 4.15 14.72 -19.34
N ASN A 148 4.05 13.38 -19.40
CA ASN A 148 3.48 12.71 -20.57
C ASN A 148 1.95 12.89 -20.71
N THR A 149 1.21 13.01 -19.61
CA THR A 149 -0.26 13.15 -19.63
C THR A 149 -0.73 14.59 -19.86
N ILE A 150 -0.03 15.59 -19.30
CA ILE A 150 -0.47 16.99 -19.32
C ILE A 150 0.05 17.73 -20.57
N GLY A 151 1.01 17.15 -21.29
CA GLY A 151 1.73 17.85 -22.35
C GLY A 151 2.73 18.87 -21.80
N PHE A 152 3.56 19.44 -22.67
CA PHE A 152 4.54 20.46 -22.29
C PHE A 152 3.86 21.81 -22.03
N THR A 153 3.21 21.96 -20.87
CA THR A 153 2.79 23.26 -20.35
C THR A 153 3.94 23.93 -19.60
N ILE A 154 3.92 25.26 -19.49
CA ILE A 154 4.97 26.01 -18.77
C ILE A 154 5.03 25.54 -17.31
N GLU A 155 3.90 25.17 -16.71
CA GLU A 155 3.82 24.59 -15.38
C GLU A 155 4.48 23.21 -15.31
N SER A 156 4.37 22.35 -16.32
CA SER A 156 5.01 21.02 -16.34
C SER A 156 6.53 21.09 -16.50
N LEU A 157 7.03 22.18 -17.10
CA LEU A 157 8.47 22.47 -17.23
C LEU A 157 9.08 23.13 -15.99
N LEU A 158 8.28 23.90 -15.23
CA LEU A 158 8.71 24.60 -14.01
C LEU A 158 8.49 23.78 -12.72
N SER A 159 7.64 22.76 -12.76
CA SER A 159 7.36 21.86 -11.64
C SER A 159 8.43 20.77 -11.49
N ARG A 160 9.64 21.17 -11.08
CA ARG A 160 10.48 20.22 -10.34
C ARG A 160 9.75 19.90 -9.04
N PRO A 161 9.62 18.62 -8.64
CA PRO A 161 9.00 18.26 -7.37
C PRO A 161 9.86 18.85 -6.24
N ASN A 162 9.47 20.05 -5.81
CA ASN A 162 9.98 20.62 -4.59
C ASN A 162 9.42 19.77 -3.43
N LEU A 163 10.22 19.52 -2.40
CA LEU A 163 9.81 18.86 -1.17
C LEU A 163 8.50 19.44 -0.61
N PHE A 164 8.27 20.74 -0.83
CA PHE A 164 7.02 21.42 -0.50
C PHE A 164 5.79 20.85 -1.22
N HIS A 165 5.88 20.57 -2.52
CA HIS A 165 4.77 20.01 -3.29
C HIS A 165 4.47 18.56 -2.86
N ILE A 166 5.52 17.76 -2.66
CA ILE A 166 5.39 16.39 -2.13
C ILE A 166 4.68 16.41 -0.77
N ARG A 167 5.06 17.35 0.11
CA ARG A 167 4.45 17.53 1.42
C ARG A 167 2.95 17.86 1.32
N ILE A 168 2.57 18.80 0.44
CA ILE A 168 1.16 19.15 0.21
C ILE A 168 0.36 17.92 -0.24
N ILE A 169 0.91 17.13 -1.18
CA ILE A 169 0.23 15.91 -1.63
C ILE A 169 -0.01 14.96 -0.47
N TYR A 170 1.01 14.69 0.36
CA TYR A 170 0.83 13.82 1.52
C TYR A 170 -0.13 14.38 2.58
N GLU A 171 -0.14 15.70 2.80
CA GLU A 171 -1.12 16.36 3.67
C GLU A 171 -2.54 16.14 3.16
N ASN A 172 -2.80 16.40 1.87
CA ASN A 172 -4.09 16.17 1.24
C ASN A 172 -4.54 14.71 1.34
N ARG A 173 -3.62 13.76 1.12
CA ARG A 173 -3.93 12.32 1.24
C ARG A 173 -4.32 11.91 2.65
N ARG A 174 -3.66 12.47 3.67
CA ARG A 174 -4.02 12.23 5.07
C ARG A 174 -5.39 12.80 5.42
N GLU A 175 -5.73 13.97 4.90
CA GLU A 175 -7.07 14.53 5.08
C GLU A 175 -8.15 13.71 4.37
N LEU A 176 -7.90 13.21 3.16
CA LEU A 176 -8.80 12.28 2.49
C LEU A 176 -9.01 11.01 3.31
N PHE A 177 -7.93 10.38 3.79
CA PHE A 177 -8.01 9.21 4.65
C PHE A 177 -8.88 9.47 5.89
N LYS A 178 -8.67 10.61 6.58
CA LYS A 178 -9.49 11.01 7.74
C LYS A 178 -10.98 11.11 7.40
N ARG A 179 -11.31 11.71 6.26
CA ARG A 179 -12.70 11.83 5.80
C ARG A 179 -13.32 10.46 5.51
N SER A 180 -12.62 9.60 4.79
CA SER A 180 -13.16 8.30 4.34
C SER A 180 -13.54 7.36 5.49
N TYR A 181 -12.82 7.37 6.62
CA TYR A 181 -13.21 6.55 7.79
C TYR A 181 -14.12 7.27 8.80
N SER A 182 -14.31 8.59 8.67
CA SER A 182 -15.22 9.36 9.52
C SER A 182 -16.66 9.38 8.98
N LEU A 183 -16.82 9.24 7.66
CA LEU A 183 -18.12 9.21 6.97
C LEU A 183 -18.78 7.81 6.95
N LYS A 184 -18.06 6.75 7.35
CA LYS A 184 -18.54 5.36 7.44
C LYS A 184 -18.56 4.88 8.89
#